data_AF-A0A397G6Q3-F1
#
_entry.id   AF-A0A397G6Q3-F1
#
_cell.length_a   1.000
_cell.length_b   1.000
_cell.length_c   1.000
_cell.angle_alpha   90.00
_cell.angle_beta   90.00
_cell.angle_gamma   90.00
#
_symmetry.space_group_name_H-M   'P 1'
#
loop_
_entity.id
_entity.type
_entity.pdbx_description
1 polymer ?
#
loop_
_entity_poly.entity_id
_entity_poly.type
_entity_poly.pdbx_seq_one_letter_code
_entity_poly.pdbx_strand_id
1 'polypeptide(L)'
;MQIVKRKYYTNQEIQYKFIGFEYTKEFGSGTRITVHLNMTRKTIAFSINGVRHPEITAWLNLPSRLYPVVSLRPPGRIRFI
;
A
#
# COMPACT_ATOMS: atom_id res chain seq x y z
N MET A 1 20.77 24.37 -22.75
CA MET A 1 19.52 23.71 -23.19
C MET A 1 19.39 22.39 -22.43
N GLN A 2 18.59 22.32 -21.36
CA GLN A 2 18.34 21.06 -20.63
C GLN A 2 16.91 20.61 -20.89
N ILE A 3 16.76 19.44 -21.52
CA ILE A 3 15.46 18.81 -21.77
C ILE A 3 15.10 18.00 -20.53
N VAL A 4 14.19 18.52 -19.71
CA VAL A 4 13.59 17.78 -18.59
C VAL A 4 12.58 16.79 -19.18
N LYS A 5 12.94 15.50 -19.25
CA LYS A 5 12.00 14.43 -19.63
C LYS A 5 10.93 14.30 -18.54
N ARG A 6 9.77 14.91 -18.73
CA ARG A 6 8.57 14.64 -17.91
C ARG A 6 8.13 13.19 -18.16
N LYS A 7 8.24 12.34 -17.14
CA LYS A 7 7.62 11.01 -17.16
C LYS A 7 6.11 11.21 -17.00
N TYR A 8 5.35 10.90 -18.04
CA TYR A 8 3.89 10.87 -17.99
C TYR A 8 3.45 9.54 -17.35
N TYR A 9 2.72 9.62 -16.23
CA TYR A 9 2.21 8.46 -15.51
C TYR A 9 0.77 8.18 -15.94
N THR A 10 0.39 6.91 -15.97
CA THR A 10 -0.97 6.49 -16.29
C THR A 10 -1.94 6.82 -15.15
N ASN A 11 -3.24 6.97 -15.46
CA ASN A 11 -4.26 7.27 -14.45
C ASN A 11 -4.33 6.21 -13.34
N GLN A 12 -4.05 4.95 -13.66
CA GLN A 12 -3.96 3.88 -12.66
C GLN A 12 -2.79 4.13 -11.71
N GLU A 13 -1.58 4.39 -12.21
CA GLU A 13 -0.40 4.69 -11.38
C GLU A 13 -0.60 5.93 -10.50
N ILE A 14 -1.32 6.94 -10.99
CA ILE A 14 -1.66 8.13 -10.21
C ILE A 14 -2.60 7.77 -9.05
N GLN A 15 -3.61 6.93 -9.28
CA GLN A 15 -4.53 6.45 -8.24
C GLN A 15 -3.82 5.57 -7.21
N TYR A 16 -3.00 4.61 -7.63
CA TYR A 16 -2.18 3.78 -6.73
C TYR A 16 -1.20 4.62 -5.91
N LYS A 17 -0.63 5.67 -6.53
CA LYS A 17 0.25 6.61 -5.84
C LYS A 17 -0.49 7.46 -4.82
N PHE A 18 -1.72 7.89 -5.12
CA PHE A 18 -2.55 8.68 -4.21
C PHE A 18 -2.97 7.86 -2.97
N ILE A 19 -3.45 6.63 -3.18
CA ILE A 19 -3.80 5.68 -2.12
C ILE A 19 -2.54 5.37 -1.28
N GLY A 20 -1.40 5.09 -1.91
CA GLY A 20 -0.13 4.87 -1.21
C GLY A 20 0.33 6.08 -0.40
N PHE A 21 0.11 7.30 -0.85
CA PHE A 21 0.53 8.53 -0.14
C PHE A 21 -0.31 8.81 1.12
N GLU A 22 -1.58 8.39 1.14
CA GLU A 22 -2.48 8.58 2.29
C GLU A 22 -2.11 7.66 3.47
N TYR A 23 -1.69 6.41 3.19
CA TYR A 23 -1.25 5.46 4.20
C TYR A 23 0.17 5.71 4.73
N THR A 24 1.04 6.34 3.95
CA THR A 24 2.51 6.30 4.18
C THR A 24 3.06 7.49 4.94
N LYS A 25 2.23 8.47 5.33
CA LYS A 25 2.72 9.73 5.89
C LYS A 25 3.64 9.55 7.11
N GLU A 26 3.53 8.45 7.87
CA GLU A 26 4.32 8.25 9.09
C GLU A 26 4.73 6.79 9.36
N PHE A 27 5.26 6.07 8.38
CA PHE A 27 5.92 4.79 8.67
C PHE A 27 7.29 5.03 9.32
N GLY A 28 7.28 5.16 10.65
CA GLY A 28 8.46 5.29 11.50
C GLY A 28 8.81 3.99 12.24
N SER A 29 9.87 4.07 13.06
CA SER A 29 10.25 2.98 13.96
C SER A 29 9.07 2.60 14.89
N GLY A 30 8.82 1.30 15.03
CA GLY A 30 7.73 0.79 15.87
C GLY A 30 6.34 0.83 15.23
N THR A 31 6.20 1.34 14.00
CA THR A 31 4.92 1.31 13.27
C THR A 31 4.44 -0.13 13.09
N ARG A 32 3.20 -0.38 13.48
CA ARG A 32 2.54 -1.68 13.30
C ARG A 32 1.51 -1.59 12.19
N ILE A 33 1.73 -2.38 11.14
CA ILE A 33 0.81 -2.50 10.02
C ILE A 33 0.11 -3.86 10.14
N THR A 34 -1.22 -3.85 10.14
CA THR A 34 -2.05 -5.06 10.09
C THR A 34 -2.79 -5.08 8.76
N VAL A 35 -2.74 -6.21 8.07
CA VAL A 35 -3.45 -6.43 6.81
C VAL A 35 -4.75 -7.19 7.11
N HIS A 36 -5.88 -6.60 6.74
CA HIS A 36 -7.20 -7.23 6.84
C HIS A 36 -7.59 -7.74 5.46
N LEU A 37 -7.43 -9.04 5.24
CA LEU A 37 -7.77 -9.68 3.97
C LEU A 37 -9.06 -10.49 4.11
N ASN A 38 -10.07 -10.16 3.31
CA ASN A 38 -11.31 -10.94 3.21
C ASN A 38 -11.40 -11.60 1.83
N MET A 39 -11.08 -12.89 1.75
CA MET A 39 -11.09 -13.63 0.47
C MET A 39 -12.49 -13.99 -0.03
N THR A 40 -13.52 -13.98 0.84
CA THR A 40 -14.91 -14.21 0.45
C THR A 40 -15.48 -13.00 -0.29
N ARG A 41 -15.32 -11.80 0.27
CA ARG A 41 -15.76 -10.53 -0.33
C ARG A 41 -14.74 -9.94 -1.31
N LYS A 42 -13.54 -10.52 -1.39
CA LYS A 42 -12.40 -10.02 -2.16
C LYS A 42 -12.04 -8.57 -1.80
N THR A 43 -12.02 -8.24 -0.52
CA THR A 43 -11.66 -6.90 -0.02
C THR A 43 -10.36 -6.93 0.77
N ILE A 44 -9.67 -5.78 0.78
CA ILE A 44 -8.48 -5.53 1.58
C ILE A 44 -8.62 -4.21 2.32
N ALA A 45 -8.18 -4.17 3.58
CA ALA A 45 -8.02 -2.96 4.37
C ALA A 45 -6.74 -3.04 5.20
N PHE A 46 -6.28 -1.89 5.68
CA PHE A 46 -5.09 -1.80 6.53
C PHE A 46 -5.43 -1.15 7.87
N SER A 47 -4.77 -1.60 8.92
CA SER A 47 -4.64 -0.81 10.15
C SER A 47 -3.22 -0.34 10.34
N ILE A 48 -3.06 0.92 10.71
CA ILE A 48 -1.77 1.51 11.08
C ILE A 48 -1.85 1.87 12.56
N ASN A 49 -0.96 1.29 13.38
CA ASN A 49 -0.94 1.48 14.84
C ASN A 49 -2.31 1.23 15.50
N GLY A 50 -3.07 0.25 15.00
CA GLY A 50 -4.40 -0.12 15.51
C GLY A 50 -5.56 0.69 14.91
N VAL A 51 -5.29 1.82 14.24
CA VAL A 51 -6.33 2.60 13.55
C VAL A 51 -6.68 1.93 12.23
N ARG A 52 -7.92 1.48 12.07
CA ARG A 52 -8.40 0.85 10.84
C ARG A 52 -8.83 1.89 9.80
N HIS A 53 -8.32 1.72 8.59
CA HIS A 53 -8.68 2.55 7.43
C HIS A 53 -9.76 1.87 6.56
N PRO A 54 -10.39 2.64 5.65
CA PRO A 54 -11.38 2.10 4.71
C PRO A 54 -10.84 0.97 3.82
N GLU A 55 -11.75 0.12 3.33
CA GLU A 55 -11.41 -0.89 2.32
C GLU A 55 -10.90 -0.20 1.03
N ILE A 56 -9.88 -0.79 0.40
CA ILE A 56 -9.36 -0.26 -0.87
C ILE A 56 -10.33 -0.62 -1.99
N THR A 57 -11.20 0.32 -2.33
CA THR A 57 -12.22 0.16 -3.38
C THR A 57 -11.60 0.09 -4.78
N ALA A 58 -10.38 0.55 -4.98
CA ALA A 58 -9.69 0.44 -6.27
C ALA A 58 -9.32 -1.01 -6.63
N TRP A 59 -9.32 -1.95 -5.67
CA TRP A 59 -8.86 -3.34 -5.87
C TRP A 59 -10.05 -4.29 -5.95
N LEU A 60 -10.97 -4.06 -6.89
CA LEU A 60 -12.26 -4.78 -6.99
C LEU A 60 -12.14 -6.27 -7.38
N ASN A 61 -11.02 -6.68 -7.97
CA ASN A 61 -10.87 -8.01 -8.58
C ASN A 61 -9.66 -8.77 -8.01
N LEU A 62 -9.62 -8.97 -6.69
CA LEU A 62 -8.54 -9.76 -6.09
C LEU A 62 -8.52 -11.20 -6.67
N PRO A 63 -7.33 -11.74 -6.97
CA PRO A 63 -7.16 -13.13 -7.41
C PRO A 63 -7.54 -14.10 -6.29
N SER A 64 -7.77 -15.37 -6.64
CA SER A 64 -8.13 -16.43 -5.69
C SER A 64 -6.98 -16.84 -4.75
N ARG A 65 -5.74 -16.47 -5.06
CA ARG A 65 -4.56 -16.65 -4.20
C ARG A 65 -3.78 -15.35 -4.13
N LEU A 66 -3.36 -15.01 -2.93
CA LEU A 66 -2.55 -13.83 -2.65
C LEU A 66 -1.36 -14.21 -1.78
N TYR A 67 -0.25 -13.53 -1.99
CA TYR A 67 0.95 -13.66 -1.19
C TYR A 67 1.28 -12.31 -0.55
N PRO A 68 1.59 -12.28 0.75
CA PRO A 68 2.05 -11.05 1.37
C PRO A 68 3.40 -10.65 0.79
N VAL A 69 3.53 -9.40 0.37
CA VAL A 69 4.79 -8.82 -0.11
C VAL A 69 5.09 -7.57 0.69
N VAL A 70 6.32 -7.48 1.19
CA VAL A 70 6.84 -6.28 1.84
C VAL A 70 8.13 -5.88 1.15
N SER A 71 8.23 -4.61 0.76
CA SER A 71 9.45 -4.02 0.22
C SER A 71 9.97 -2.96 1.19
N LEU A 72 11.24 -3.07 1.55
CA LEU A 72 11.94 -2.13 2.42
C LEU A 72 13.11 -1.52 1.66
N ARG A 73 13.33 -0.22 1.88
CA ARG A 73 14.58 0.42 1.43
C ARG A 73 15.64 0.24 2.52
N PRO A 74 16.89 -0.11 2.17
CA PRO A 74 17.99 -0.11 3.14
C PRO A 74 18.13 1.26 3.83
N PRO A 75 18.39 1.32 5.15
CA PRO A 75 18.65 0.23 6.11
C PRO A 75 17.39 -0.28 6.86
N GLY A 76 16.20 -0.18 6.26
CA GLY A 76 14.93 -0.53 6.89
C GLY A 76 14.87 -1.96 7.43
N ARG A 77 14.16 -2.14 8.55
CA ARG A 77 13.97 -3.43 9.22
C ARG A 77 12.48 -3.68 9.45
N ILE A 78 12.06 -4.94 9.36
CA ILE A 78 10.71 -5.40 9.68
C ILE A 78 10.77 -6.54 10.67
N ARG A 79 9.72 -6.67 11.48
CA ARG A 79 9.43 -7.83 12.31
C ARG A 79 8.06 -8.37 11.90
N PHE A 80 7.99 -9.66 11.61
CA PHE A 80 6.72 -10.38 11.51
C PHE A 80 6.28 -10.79 12.92
N ILE A 81 5.00 -10.62 13.21
CA ILE A 81 4.37 -10.87 14.52
C ILE A 81 3.24 -11.86 14.35
#